data_AF-A0A3M2DZB5-F1
#
_entry.id   AF-A0A3M2DZB5-F1
#
_cell.length_a   1.000
_cell.length_b   1.000
_cell.length_c   1.000
_cell.angle_alpha   90.00
_cell.angle_beta   90.00
_cell.angle_gamma   90.00
#
_symmetry.space_group_name_H-M   'P 1'
#
loop_
_entity.id
_entity.type
_entity.pdbx_description
1 polymer ?
#
loop_
_entity_poly.entity_id
_entity_poly.type
_entity_poly.pdbx_seq_one_letter_code
_entity_poly.pdbx_strand_id
1 'polypeptide(L)'
;MQSLNITVLCQPRPVIFDPQKRDTVLDLSDLVDGKIDPGEFFEENYITEGMKTLLEHAFRRLEGKSAQGVFKLKQAMGGGKTHNLLALGLLAQHPEYRQQVMGDFYAPDPSLGPVKVIAFSGRETDAPYGIWGALAEQLGKKELFKDLYSPLQAPGQKAWENLLRGERLLILLDELPPYFQNAKAIQVGNSDLAEVTATALSNLLVAIGRPG
;
A
#
# COMPACT_ATOMS: atom_id res chain seq x y z
N MET A 1 11.77 22.39 45.34
CA MET A 1 11.83 21.70 44.04
C MET A 1 10.79 20.61 44.05
N GLN A 2 9.65 20.81 43.37
CA GLN A 2 8.66 19.74 43.20
C GLN A 2 9.21 18.73 42.19
N SER A 3 9.33 17.48 42.61
CA SER A 3 9.73 16.35 41.77
C SER A 3 8.64 16.09 40.72
N LEU A 4 8.91 16.45 39.47
CA LEU A 4 8.08 16.08 38.32
C LEU A 4 8.15 14.55 38.15
N ASN A 5 7.07 13.88 38.52
CA ASN A 5 6.94 12.43 38.37
C ASN A 5 6.47 12.11 36.94
N ILE A 6 6.92 10.99 36.37
CA ILE A 6 6.61 10.61 34.98
C ILE A 6 5.10 10.53 34.70
N THR A 7 4.30 10.22 35.72
CA THR A 7 2.83 10.19 35.70
C THR A 7 2.18 11.56 35.49
N VAL A 8 2.86 12.65 35.84
CA VAL A 8 2.38 14.03 35.63
C VAL A 8 2.76 14.53 34.24
N LEU A 9 3.88 14.03 33.69
CA LEU A 9 4.38 14.40 32.36
C LEU A 9 3.82 13.54 31.22
N CYS A 10 3.44 12.30 31.51
CA CYS A 10 2.88 11.36 30.56
C CYS A 10 1.49 10.93 31.03
N GLN A 11 0.45 11.65 30.61
CA GLN A 11 -0.93 11.18 30.75
C GLN A 11 -1.24 10.26 29.56
N PRO A 12 -1.32 8.93 29.75
CA PRO A 12 -1.64 8.01 28.68
C PRO A 12 -3.08 8.28 28.22
N ARG A 13 -3.31 8.31 26.91
CA ARG A 13 -4.65 8.52 26.37
C ARG A 13 -5.61 7.43 26.88
N PRO A 14 -6.88 7.76 27.16
CA PRO A 14 -7.87 6.79 27.67
C PRO A 14 -8.00 5.53 26.80
N VAL A 15 -7.81 5.69 25.48
CA VAL A 15 -7.89 4.61 24.49
C VAL A 15 -6.85 3.50 24.71
N ILE A 16 -5.70 3.83 25.33
CA ILE A 16 -4.66 2.85 25.65
C ILE A 16 -5.16 1.88 26.71
N PHE A 17 -6.24 2.16 27.43
CA PHE A 17 -6.82 1.25 28.42
C PHE A 17 -7.98 0.42 27.88
N ASP A 18 -8.39 0.62 26.62
CA ASP A 18 -9.41 -0.18 25.96
C ASP A 18 -8.80 -1.51 25.47
N PRO A 19 -9.15 -2.66 26.08
CA PRO A 19 -8.63 -3.96 25.68
C PRO A 19 -9.01 -4.35 24.25
N GLN A 20 -10.12 -3.82 23.71
CA GLN A 20 -10.56 -4.12 22.34
C GLN A 20 -9.71 -3.38 21.30
N LYS A 21 -9.19 -2.19 21.63
CA LYS A 21 -8.33 -1.40 20.73
C LYS A 21 -6.84 -1.77 20.82
N ARG A 22 -6.38 -2.40 21.90
CA ARG A 22 -4.96 -2.78 22.11
C ARG A 22 -4.43 -3.83 21.13
N ASP A 23 -5.28 -4.71 20.61
CA ASP A 23 -4.88 -5.91 19.84
C ASP A 23 -5.25 -5.86 18.36
N THR A 24 -5.73 -4.74 17.84
CA THR A 24 -6.07 -4.63 16.41
C THR A 24 -4.78 -4.43 15.59
N VAL A 25 -4.19 -5.54 15.13
CA VAL A 25 -3.17 -5.48 14.07
C VAL A 25 -3.88 -5.00 12.80
N LEU A 26 -3.77 -3.71 12.49
CA LEU A 26 -4.37 -3.15 11.27
C LEU A 26 -3.81 -3.87 10.04
N ASP A 27 -4.69 -4.44 9.22
CA ASP A 27 -4.34 -5.09 7.96
C ASP A 27 -4.57 -4.12 6.78
N LEU A 28 -3.83 -4.33 5.70
CA LEU A 28 -3.98 -3.59 4.46
C LEU A 28 -5.34 -3.85 3.80
N SER A 29 -5.97 -5.00 4.07
CA SER A 29 -7.34 -5.29 3.63
C SER A 29 -8.37 -4.35 4.26
N ASP A 30 -8.20 -3.97 5.53
CA ASP A 30 -9.11 -3.04 6.21
C ASP A 30 -9.12 -1.65 5.57
N LEU A 31 -8.00 -1.23 4.97
CA LEU A 31 -7.91 -0.01 4.18
C LEU A 31 -8.75 -0.09 2.90
N VAL A 32 -8.66 -1.21 2.17
CA VAL A 32 -9.41 -1.41 0.92
C VAL A 32 -10.91 -1.51 1.19
N ASP A 33 -11.29 -2.15 2.30
CA ASP A 33 -12.67 -2.29 2.74
C ASP A 33 -13.27 -1.01 3.38
N GLY A 34 -12.46 0.03 3.57
CA GLY A 34 -12.90 1.30 4.18
C GLY A 34 -13.26 1.17 5.67
N LYS A 35 -12.64 0.22 6.38
CA LYS A 35 -12.87 -0.04 7.81
C LYS A 35 -12.01 0.82 8.74
N ILE A 36 -11.08 1.60 8.19
CA ILE A 36 -10.16 2.45 8.95
C ILE A 36 -10.66 3.89 8.90
N ASP A 37 -10.95 4.48 10.06
CA ASP A 37 -11.25 5.90 10.16
C ASP A 37 -9.95 6.73 10.07
N PRO A 38 -9.80 7.64 9.09
CA PRO A 38 -8.58 8.42 8.94
C PRO A 38 -8.35 9.38 10.12
N GLY A 39 -9.41 9.92 10.73
CA GLY A 39 -9.33 10.82 11.86
C GLY A 39 -8.72 10.13 13.08
N GLU A 40 -9.31 9.00 13.49
CA GLU A 40 -8.78 8.17 14.58
C GLU A 40 -7.35 7.74 14.28
N PHE A 41 -7.08 7.29 13.05
CA PHE A 41 -5.74 6.85 12.65
C PHE A 41 -4.69 7.96 12.81
N PHE A 42 -4.92 9.17 12.28
CA PHE A 42 -3.92 10.24 12.35
C PHE A 42 -3.85 10.94 13.71
N GLU A 43 -4.91 10.86 14.53
CA GLU A 43 -4.85 11.35 15.91
C GLU A 43 -4.00 10.45 16.82
N GLU A 44 -4.00 9.15 16.56
CA GLU A 44 -3.28 8.14 17.34
C GLU A 44 -1.85 7.91 16.84
N ASN A 45 -1.59 8.11 15.54
CA ASN A 45 -0.30 7.81 14.93
C ASN A 45 0.59 9.03 14.72
N TYR A 46 1.85 8.91 15.14
CA TYR A 46 2.86 9.95 14.95
C TYR A 46 3.60 9.79 13.62
N ILE A 47 3.70 10.88 12.84
CA ILE A 47 4.42 10.88 11.56
C ILE A 47 5.93 10.96 11.82
N THR A 48 6.62 9.82 11.65
CA THR A 48 8.08 9.73 11.77
C THR A 48 8.78 10.40 10.59
N GLU A 49 10.06 10.77 10.74
CA GLU A 49 10.86 11.33 9.63
C GLU A 49 10.92 10.41 8.40
N GLY A 50 11.04 9.10 8.62
CA GLY A 50 11.00 8.11 7.54
C GLY A 50 9.65 8.10 6.81
N MET A 51 8.54 8.27 7.54
CA MET A 51 7.21 8.39 6.96
C MET A 51 7.07 9.70 6.17
N LYS A 52 7.57 10.83 6.68
CA LYS A 52 7.56 12.12 5.94
C LYS A 52 8.21 11.99 4.58
N THR A 53 9.40 11.38 4.53
CA THR A 53 10.13 11.14 3.27
C THR A 53 9.32 10.28 2.30
N LEU A 54 8.69 9.20 2.79
CA LEU A 54 7.83 8.36 1.96
C LEU A 54 6.65 9.15 1.40
N LEU A 55 5.92 9.84 2.26
CA LEU A 55 4.73 10.61 1.89
C LEU A 55 5.07 11.71 0.89
N GLU A 56 6.13 12.49 1.13
CA GLU A 56 6.59 13.52 0.19
C GLU A 56 6.83 12.93 -1.21
N HIS A 57 7.67 11.90 -1.31
CA HIS A 57 8.03 11.36 -2.62
C HIS A 57 6.86 10.67 -3.33
N ALA A 58 5.99 9.97 -2.58
CA ALA A 58 4.80 9.35 -3.13
C ALA A 58 3.83 10.39 -3.67
N PHE A 59 3.56 11.47 -2.93
CA PHE A 59 2.68 12.54 -3.40
C PHE A 59 3.28 13.32 -4.57
N ARG A 60 4.59 13.57 -4.59
CA ARG A 60 5.25 14.14 -5.77
C ARG A 60 5.01 13.29 -7.03
N ARG A 61 4.99 11.96 -6.92
CA ARG A 61 4.62 11.09 -8.04
C ARG A 61 3.16 11.20 -8.42
N LEU A 62 2.26 11.11 -7.43
CA LEU A 62 0.80 11.18 -7.67
C LEU A 62 0.39 12.50 -8.33
N GLU A 63 1.08 13.59 -7.99
CA GLU A 63 0.91 14.94 -8.54
C GLU A 63 1.63 15.17 -9.88
N GLY A 64 2.31 14.16 -10.43
CA GLY A 64 3.05 14.27 -11.69
C GLY A 64 4.36 15.07 -11.60
N LYS A 65 4.81 15.43 -10.39
CA LYS A 65 6.04 16.17 -10.11
C LYS A 65 7.28 15.27 -10.02
N SER A 66 7.12 13.95 -10.16
CA SER A 66 8.20 12.96 -10.11
C SER A 66 7.95 11.79 -11.06
N ALA A 67 9.03 11.27 -11.66
CA ALA A 67 9.03 10.04 -12.44
C ALA A 67 9.16 8.77 -11.57
N GLN A 68 9.55 8.90 -10.30
CA GLN A 68 9.73 7.76 -9.40
C GLN A 68 8.38 7.16 -9.03
N GLY A 69 8.04 6.00 -9.63
CA GLY A 69 6.77 5.30 -9.40
C GLY A 69 6.82 4.14 -8.41
N VAL A 70 8.00 3.73 -7.97
CA VAL A 70 8.18 2.55 -7.12
C VAL A 70 8.88 2.93 -5.82
N PHE A 71 8.30 2.52 -4.70
CA PHE A 71 8.80 2.79 -3.35
C PHE A 71 8.97 1.48 -2.60
N LYS A 72 10.19 1.18 -2.17
CA LYS A 72 10.49 0.02 -1.31
C LYS A 72 10.61 0.48 0.14
N LEU A 73 9.70 0.02 0.98
CA LEU A 73 9.76 0.30 2.42
C LEU A 73 10.91 -0.48 3.07
N LYS A 74 11.90 0.25 3.57
CA LYS A 74 13.01 -0.31 4.36
C LYS A 74 12.61 -0.34 5.82
N GLN A 75 13.10 -1.34 6.56
CA GLN A 75 12.83 -1.50 8.01
C GLN A 75 13.28 -0.30 8.86
N ALA A 76 14.21 0.52 8.36
CA ALA A 76 14.74 1.68 9.08
C ALA A 76 13.81 2.91 9.12
N MET A 77 12.60 2.86 8.54
CA MET A 77 11.71 4.03 8.45
C MET A 77 10.91 4.36 9.74
N GLY A 78 11.26 3.77 10.88
CA GLY A 78 10.83 4.19 12.23
C GLY A 78 9.36 3.94 12.59
N GLY A 79 8.47 3.84 11.60
CA GLY A 79 7.12 3.30 11.73
C GLY A 79 7.06 1.89 11.13
N GLY A 80 6.14 1.05 11.62
CA GLY A 80 5.90 -0.27 11.01
C GLY A 80 5.61 -0.14 9.52
N LYS A 81 6.04 -1.11 8.69
CA LYS A 81 5.81 -1.07 7.23
C LYS A 81 4.33 -0.88 6.90
N THR A 82 3.49 -1.66 7.56
CA THR A 82 2.03 -1.61 7.41
C THR A 82 1.50 -0.22 7.77
N HIS A 83 1.97 0.39 8.86
CA HIS A 83 1.56 1.75 9.25
C HIS A 83 1.92 2.78 8.18
N ASN A 84 3.10 2.69 7.56
CA ASN A 84 3.49 3.58 6.47
C ASN A 84 2.61 3.39 5.23
N LEU A 85 2.22 2.14 4.89
CA LEU A 85 1.31 1.85 3.79
C LEU A 85 -0.09 2.40 4.07
N LEU A 86 -0.60 2.21 5.30
CA LEU A 86 -1.91 2.70 5.72
C LEU A 86 -1.97 4.23 5.71
N ALA A 87 -0.96 4.91 6.28
CA ALA A 87 -0.89 6.37 6.26
C ALA A 87 -0.90 6.92 4.83
N LEU A 88 -0.09 6.33 3.94
CA LEU A 88 -0.05 6.73 2.53
C LEU A 88 -1.39 6.45 1.83
N GLY A 89 -1.98 5.28 2.07
CA GLY A 89 -3.26 4.88 1.50
C GLY A 89 -4.42 5.80 1.92
N LEU A 90 -4.54 6.07 3.21
CA LEU A 90 -5.56 6.96 3.76
C LEU A 90 -5.42 8.38 3.20
N LEU A 91 -4.21 8.94 3.16
CA LEU A 91 -4.00 10.27 2.57
C LEU A 91 -4.28 10.28 1.07
N ALA A 92 -4.01 9.19 0.36
CA ALA A 92 -4.34 9.05 -1.05
C ALA A 92 -5.86 9.07 -1.27
N GLN A 93 -6.63 8.34 -0.45
CA GLN A 93 -8.10 8.28 -0.53
C GLN A 93 -8.80 9.55 -0.04
N HIS A 94 -8.24 10.23 0.97
CA HIS A 94 -8.89 11.32 1.71
C HIS A 94 -8.11 12.65 1.60
N PRO A 95 -8.35 13.45 0.55
CA PRO A 95 -7.71 14.74 0.34
C PRO A 95 -7.77 15.71 1.53
N GLU A 96 -8.87 15.68 2.28
CA GLU A 96 -9.18 16.56 3.40
C GLU A 96 -8.16 16.47 4.55
N TYR A 97 -7.48 15.32 4.72
CA TYR A 97 -6.46 15.16 5.77
C TYR A 97 -5.04 15.56 5.32
N ARG A 98 -4.80 15.75 4.01
CA ARG A 98 -3.44 15.97 3.48
C ARG A 98 -2.79 17.22 4.04
N GLN A 99 -3.53 18.33 4.10
CA GLN A 99 -2.97 19.58 4.61
C GLN A 99 -2.68 19.50 6.11
N GLN A 100 -3.56 18.87 6.89
CA GLN A 100 -3.38 18.68 8.33
C GLN A 100 -2.17 17.79 8.64
N VAL A 101 -1.99 16.71 7.88
CA VAL A 101 -0.95 15.70 8.16
C VAL A 101 0.38 16.06 7.53
N MET A 102 0.38 16.64 6.32
CA MET A 102 1.59 16.87 5.53
C MET A 102 2.07 18.32 5.51
N GLY A 103 1.21 19.29 5.81
CA GLY A 103 1.43 20.71 5.53
C GLY A 103 2.72 21.30 6.12
N ASP A 104 3.24 20.71 7.21
CA ASP A 104 4.48 21.15 7.86
C ASP A 104 5.76 20.75 7.10
N PHE A 105 5.70 19.74 6.24
CA PHE A 105 6.88 19.22 5.52
C PHE A 105 6.68 19.10 4.00
N TYR A 106 5.45 19.08 3.52
CA TYR A 106 5.11 19.06 2.10
C TYR A 106 3.78 19.75 1.86
N ALA A 107 3.71 20.62 0.86
CA ALA A 107 2.47 21.25 0.43
C ALA A 107 1.79 20.38 -0.64
N PRO A 108 0.76 19.58 -0.29
CA PRO A 108 0.06 18.72 -1.25
C PRO A 108 -0.71 19.57 -2.28
N ASP A 109 -0.77 19.09 -3.52
CA ASP A 109 -1.51 19.77 -4.58
C ASP A 109 -3.03 19.63 -4.36
N PRO A 110 -3.77 20.75 -4.15
CA PRO A 110 -5.21 20.70 -3.94
C PRO A 110 -5.98 20.13 -5.16
N SER A 111 -5.39 20.19 -6.35
CA SER A 111 -6.01 19.69 -7.60
C SER A 111 -5.88 18.17 -7.79
N LEU A 112 -5.08 17.47 -6.97
CA LEU A 112 -4.85 16.03 -7.10
C LEU A 112 -6.14 15.20 -6.99
N GLY A 113 -7.11 15.68 -6.20
CA GLY A 113 -8.34 14.94 -5.89
C GLY A 113 -8.06 13.63 -5.14
N PRO A 114 -9.09 12.81 -4.86
CA PRO A 114 -8.90 11.47 -4.30
C PRO A 114 -8.20 10.55 -5.30
N VAL A 115 -7.35 9.65 -4.79
CA VAL A 115 -6.59 8.68 -5.58
C VAL A 115 -7.15 7.29 -5.33
N LYS A 116 -7.31 6.50 -6.39
CA LYS A 116 -7.75 5.11 -6.25
C LYS A 116 -6.63 4.30 -5.59
N VAL A 117 -6.95 3.53 -4.56
CA VAL A 117 -6.01 2.67 -3.87
C VAL A 117 -6.45 1.23 -4.06
N ILE A 118 -5.52 0.38 -4.48
CA ILE A 118 -5.68 -1.08 -4.51
C ILE A 118 -4.54 -1.71 -3.74
N ALA A 119 -4.77 -2.88 -3.18
CA ALA A 119 -3.78 -3.51 -2.33
C ALA A 119 -3.72 -5.03 -2.49
N PHE A 120 -2.59 -5.62 -2.14
CA PHE A 120 -2.45 -7.06 -2.02
C PHE A 120 -1.60 -7.41 -0.81
N SER A 121 -2.15 -8.23 0.09
CA SER A 121 -1.42 -8.81 1.21
C SER A 121 -0.91 -10.18 0.80
N GLY A 122 0.40 -10.42 0.90
CA GLY A 122 0.97 -11.74 0.63
C GLY A 122 0.57 -12.83 1.62
N ARG A 123 -0.26 -12.51 2.63
CA ARG A 123 -0.96 -13.50 3.45
C ARG A 123 -2.09 -14.20 2.70
N GLU A 124 -2.64 -13.57 1.65
CA GLU A 124 -3.68 -14.12 0.78
C GLU A 124 -3.07 -15.11 -0.23
N THR A 125 -2.51 -16.21 0.27
CA THR A 125 -1.80 -17.20 -0.55
C THR A 125 -2.72 -18.00 -1.48
N ASP A 126 -4.02 -18.01 -1.20
CA ASP A 126 -5.07 -18.71 -1.95
C ASP A 126 -5.78 -17.80 -2.97
N ALA A 127 -5.30 -16.57 -3.18
CA ALA A 127 -5.86 -15.62 -4.13
C ALA A 127 -5.96 -16.23 -5.56
N PRO A 128 -7.17 -16.31 -6.13
CA PRO A 128 -7.36 -16.84 -7.48
C PRO A 128 -6.55 -16.05 -8.51
N TYR A 129 -5.82 -16.77 -9.36
CA TYR A 129 -4.92 -16.19 -10.38
C TYR A 129 -3.77 -15.33 -9.81
N GLY A 130 -3.48 -15.46 -8.52
CA GLY A 130 -2.40 -14.77 -7.84
C GLY A 130 -2.55 -13.24 -7.82
N ILE A 131 -1.43 -12.56 -7.58
CA ILE A 131 -1.39 -11.10 -7.37
C ILE A 131 -2.06 -10.32 -8.51
N TRP A 132 -1.82 -10.69 -9.77
CA TRP A 132 -2.38 -9.93 -10.89
C TRP A 132 -3.86 -10.15 -11.10
N GLY A 133 -4.39 -11.32 -10.73
CA GLY A 133 -5.83 -11.57 -10.66
C GLY A 133 -6.50 -10.65 -9.65
N ALA A 134 -5.99 -10.64 -8.43
CA ALA A 134 -6.51 -9.83 -7.33
C ALA A 134 -6.49 -8.33 -7.65
N LEU A 135 -5.38 -7.81 -8.18
CA LEU A 135 -5.28 -6.41 -8.58
C LEU A 135 -6.23 -6.05 -9.74
N ALA A 136 -6.38 -6.94 -10.73
CA ALA A 136 -7.29 -6.71 -11.86
C ALA A 136 -8.77 -6.74 -11.41
N GLU A 137 -9.10 -7.58 -10.44
CA GLU A 137 -10.43 -7.66 -9.84
C GLU A 137 -10.79 -6.39 -9.07
N GLN A 138 -9.90 -5.88 -8.23
CA GLN A 138 -10.09 -4.60 -7.52
C GLN A 138 -10.24 -3.40 -8.47
N LEU A 139 -9.65 -3.47 -9.66
CA LEU A 139 -9.82 -2.46 -10.71
C LEU A 139 -11.12 -2.63 -11.53
N GLY A 140 -11.87 -3.72 -11.34
CA GLY A 140 -13.02 -4.08 -12.18
C GLY A 140 -12.62 -4.44 -13.62
N LYS A 141 -11.35 -4.80 -13.85
CA LYS A 141 -10.75 -5.06 -15.16
C LYS A 141 -10.25 -6.50 -15.34
N LYS A 142 -10.79 -7.43 -14.55
CA LYS A 142 -10.44 -8.87 -14.56
C LYS A 142 -10.43 -9.48 -15.97
N GLU A 143 -11.39 -9.09 -16.81
CA GLU A 143 -11.52 -9.56 -18.20
C GLU A 143 -10.30 -9.25 -19.09
N LEU A 144 -9.51 -8.22 -18.78
CA LEU A 144 -8.29 -7.90 -19.56
C LEU A 144 -7.21 -8.97 -19.42
N PHE A 145 -7.26 -9.80 -18.38
CA PHE A 145 -6.31 -10.88 -18.12
C PHE A 145 -6.93 -12.27 -18.31
N LYS A 146 -8.12 -12.40 -18.88
CA LYS A 146 -8.81 -13.69 -19.04
C LYS A 146 -7.97 -14.78 -19.69
N ASP A 147 -7.18 -14.41 -20.71
CA ASP A 147 -6.34 -15.35 -21.47
C ASP A 147 -5.07 -15.75 -20.70
N LEU A 148 -4.79 -15.09 -19.57
CA LEU A 148 -3.67 -15.37 -18.68
C LEU A 148 -4.06 -16.26 -17.49
N TYR A 149 -5.34 -16.61 -17.37
CA TYR A 149 -5.85 -17.40 -16.24
C TYR A 149 -5.85 -18.90 -16.52
N SER A 150 -5.85 -19.31 -17.79
CA SER A 150 -5.84 -20.72 -18.19
C SER A 150 -5.10 -20.94 -19.52
N PRO A 151 -3.88 -21.51 -19.51
CA PRO A 151 -3.06 -21.78 -18.33
C PRO A 151 -2.61 -20.49 -17.65
N LEU A 152 -2.28 -20.58 -16.36
CA LEU A 152 -1.84 -19.43 -15.58
C LEU A 152 -0.52 -18.87 -16.14
N GLN A 153 -0.54 -17.63 -16.58
CA GLN A 153 0.59 -16.95 -17.22
C GLN A 153 0.82 -15.56 -16.62
N ALA A 154 2.09 -15.18 -16.53
CA ALA A 154 2.46 -13.85 -16.05
C ALA A 154 2.03 -12.78 -17.06
N PRO A 155 1.35 -11.70 -16.64
CA PRO A 155 1.10 -10.56 -17.52
C PRO A 155 2.41 -9.95 -18.01
N GLY A 156 2.47 -9.70 -19.31
CA GLY A 156 3.54 -8.91 -19.92
C GLY A 156 3.41 -7.43 -19.59
N GLN A 157 4.47 -6.65 -19.86
CA GLN A 157 4.48 -5.20 -19.63
C GLN A 157 3.28 -4.47 -20.27
N LYS A 158 2.98 -4.75 -21.55
CA LYS A 158 1.84 -4.12 -22.25
C LYS A 158 0.49 -4.45 -21.62
N ALA A 159 0.35 -5.64 -21.05
CA ALA A 159 -0.86 -6.07 -20.38
C ALA A 159 -1.09 -5.22 -19.11
N TRP A 160 -0.03 -4.98 -18.33
CA TRP A 160 -0.05 -4.03 -17.21
C TRP A 160 -0.34 -2.60 -17.64
N GLU A 161 0.33 -2.10 -18.68
CA GLU A 161 0.08 -0.75 -19.21
C GLU A 161 -1.39 -0.56 -19.60
N ASN A 162 -2.02 -1.58 -20.20
CA ASN A 162 -3.44 -1.55 -20.55
C ASN A 162 -4.35 -1.61 -19.31
N LEU A 163 -4.01 -2.42 -18.31
CA LEU A 163 -4.78 -2.51 -17.05
C LEU A 163 -4.79 -1.16 -16.31
N LEU A 164 -3.62 -0.52 -16.23
CA LEU A 164 -3.40 0.70 -15.45
C LEU A 164 -3.76 1.99 -16.20
N ARG A 165 -4.02 1.91 -17.51
CA ARG A 165 -4.30 3.08 -18.35
C ARG A 165 -5.49 3.89 -17.82
N GLY A 166 -5.29 5.21 -17.76
CA GLY A 166 -6.32 6.17 -17.37
C GLY A 166 -6.62 6.23 -15.88
N GLU A 167 -5.89 5.48 -15.05
CA GLU A 167 -6.08 5.46 -13.61
C GLU A 167 -5.00 6.31 -12.92
N ARG A 168 -5.41 7.21 -12.02
CA ARG A 168 -4.52 7.73 -10.98
C ARG A 168 -4.60 6.78 -9.79
N LEU A 169 -3.62 5.89 -9.70
CA LEU A 169 -3.67 4.71 -8.84
C LEU A 169 -2.45 4.61 -7.92
N LEU A 170 -2.70 4.21 -6.68
CA LEU A 170 -1.70 3.73 -5.73
C LEU A 170 -1.90 2.22 -5.52
N ILE A 171 -0.83 1.44 -5.75
CA ILE A 171 -0.81 -0.01 -5.51
C ILE A 171 0.03 -0.28 -4.27
N LEU A 172 -0.58 -0.89 -3.26
CA LEU A 172 0.08 -1.26 -2.01
C LEU A 172 0.33 -2.77 -1.98
N LEU A 173 1.58 -3.18 -1.82
CA LEU A 173 1.96 -4.59 -1.69
C LEU A 173 2.62 -4.80 -0.34
N ASP A 174 2.05 -5.65 0.51
CA ASP A 174 2.64 -6.02 1.78
C ASP A 174 2.90 -7.54 1.86
N GLU A 175 3.80 -7.94 2.74
CA GLU A 175 4.03 -9.35 3.10
C GLU A 175 4.28 -10.34 1.93
N LEU A 176 4.97 -9.89 0.89
CA LEU A 176 5.32 -10.77 -0.24
C LEU A 176 6.19 -12.00 0.10
N PRO A 177 7.11 -12.01 1.09
CA PRO A 177 7.97 -13.17 1.31
C PRO A 177 7.22 -14.47 1.65
N PRO A 178 6.24 -14.49 2.59
CA PRO A 178 5.35 -15.64 2.79
C PRO A 178 4.64 -16.11 1.51
N TYR A 179 4.12 -15.18 0.70
CA TYR A 179 3.49 -15.52 -0.58
C TYR A 179 4.43 -16.29 -1.50
N PHE A 180 5.64 -15.77 -1.71
CA PHE A 180 6.63 -16.43 -2.56
C PHE A 180 7.07 -17.79 -2.03
N GLN A 181 7.11 -17.98 -0.70
CA GLN A 181 7.42 -19.28 -0.10
C GLN A 181 6.33 -20.31 -0.40
N ASN A 182 5.06 -19.94 -0.27
CA ASN A 182 3.93 -20.81 -0.61
C ASN A 182 3.88 -21.11 -2.12
N ALA A 183 4.05 -20.08 -2.96
CA ALA A 183 3.97 -20.18 -4.41
C ALA A 183 4.99 -21.16 -5.01
N LYS A 184 6.15 -21.39 -4.36
CA LYS A 184 7.13 -22.41 -4.79
C LYS A 184 6.60 -23.84 -4.76
N ALA A 185 5.57 -24.12 -3.95
CA ALA A 185 4.98 -25.45 -3.86
C ALA A 185 3.99 -25.74 -5.02
N ILE A 186 3.59 -24.72 -5.79
CA ILE A 186 2.56 -24.82 -6.83
C ILE A 186 3.24 -24.90 -8.19
N GLN A 187 3.18 -26.06 -8.84
CA GLN A 187 3.76 -26.28 -10.17
C GLN A 187 2.92 -25.60 -11.26
N VAL A 188 3.60 -24.92 -12.19
CA VAL A 188 2.99 -24.27 -13.36
C VAL A 188 3.83 -24.64 -14.60
N GLY A 189 3.33 -25.57 -15.42
CA GLY A 189 4.08 -26.07 -16.56
C GLY A 189 5.40 -26.72 -16.13
N ASN A 190 6.53 -26.16 -16.56
CA ASN A 190 7.89 -26.62 -16.22
C ASN A 190 8.55 -25.79 -15.09
N SER A 191 7.81 -24.87 -14.46
CA SER A 191 8.28 -23.99 -13.38
C SER A 191 7.32 -24.04 -12.18
N ASP A 192 7.42 -23.05 -11.28
CA ASP A 192 6.48 -22.85 -10.18
C ASP A 192 5.77 -21.49 -10.25
N LEU A 193 4.74 -21.30 -9.42
CA LEU A 193 3.99 -20.04 -9.33
C LEU A 193 4.86 -18.88 -8.82
N ALA A 194 5.92 -19.15 -8.06
CA ALA A 194 6.82 -18.10 -7.56
C ALA A 194 7.58 -17.45 -8.71
N GLU A 195 8.09 -18.24 -9.67
CA GLU A 195 8.73 -17.71 -10.87
C GLU A 195 7.76 -16.91 -11.74
N VAL A 196 6.55 -17.43 -11.98
CA VAL A 196 5.51 -16.73 -12.75
C VAL A 196 5.13 -15.40 -12.08
N THR A 197 4.97 -15.40 -10.75
CA THR A 197 4.69 -14.19 -9.97
C THR A 197 5.84 -13.19 -10.05
N ALA A 198 7.09 -13.64 -9.95
CA ALA A 198 8.25 -12.78 -10.05
C ALA A 198 8.33 -12.09 -11.43
N THR A 199 8.04 -12.83 -12.51
CA THR A 199 7.92 -12.25 -13.86
C THR A 199 6.78 -11.23 -13.94
N ALA A 200 5.60 -11.56 -13.40
CA ALA A 200 4.45 -10.65 -13.40
C ALA A 200 4.76 -9.33 -12.69
N LEU A 201 5.35 -9.39 -11.48
CA LEU A 201 5.73 -8.21 -10.71
C LEU A 201 6.86 -7.43 -11.38
N SER A 202 7.86 -8.09 -11.96
CA SER A 202 8.92 -7.41 -12.70
C SER A 202 8.35 -6.57 -13.86
N ASN A 203 7.44 -7.16 -14.64
CA ASN A 203 6.75 -6.46 -15.72
C ASN A 203 5.89 -5.29 -15.22
N LEU A 204 5.24 -5.44 -14.06
CA LEU A 204 4.48 -4.36 -13.41
C LEU A 204 5.39 -3.18 -13.03
N LEU A 205 6.53 -3.45 -12.38
CA LEU A 205 7.48 -2.40 -11.97
C LEU A 205 8.03 -1.63 -13.17
N VAL A 206 8.29 -2.31 -14.29
CA VAL A 206 8.72 -1.66 -15.54
C VAL A 206 7.60 -0.80 -16.11
N ALA A 207 6.35 -1.26 -16.10
CA ALA A 207 5.20 -0.49 -16.57
C ALA A 207 5.00 0.80 -15.75
N ILE A 208 5.14 0.72 -14.42
CA ILE A 208 4.98 1.88 -13.51
C ILE A 208 6.15 2.88 -13.62
N GLY A 209 7.34 2.41 -14.00
CA GLY A 209 8.54 3.23 -14.10
C GLY A 209 8.56 4.22 -15.28
N ARG A 210 7.59 4.14 -16.19
CA ARG A 210 7.45 5.09 -17.30
C ARG A 210 6.61 6.29 -16.90
N PRO A 211 6.91 7.51 -17.41
CA PRO A 211 5.97 8.62 -17.34
C PRO A 211 4.70 8.23 -18.11
N GLY A 212 3.56 8.33 -17.44
CA GLY A 212 2.23 8.13 -18.04
C GLY A 212 1.70 9.40 -18.68
#